data_AF-A0A439D2N7-F1
#
_entry.id   AF-A0A439D2N7-F1
#
_cell.length_a   1.000
_cell.length_b   1.000
_cell.length_c   1.000
_cell.angle_alpha   90.00
_cell.angle_beta   90.00
_cell.angle_gamma   90.00
#
_symmetry.space_group_name_H-M   'P 1'
#
loop_
_entity.id
_entity.type
_entity.pdbx_description
1 polymer ?
#
loop_
_entity_poly.entity_id
_entity_poly.type
_entity_poly.pdbx_seq_one_letter_code
_entity_poly.pdbx_strand_id
1 'polypeptide(L)'
;GRKMLELDDRISALEGRLAVGSAGADSDESDEEEDDEDEEEDEEGAVGSSAAKLTQLAGDYLAIDELADEIGRDVPLVRKLEERMLRCRNTLLLDLNAALKEAKKAGVPGRVKLLKLMSVYATLDAQAEAVKALKGS
;
A
#
# COMPACT_ATOMS: atom_id res chain seq x y z
N GLY A 1 0.35 20.72 17.94
CA GLY A 1 1.56 21.29 17.29
C GLY A 1 2.38 20.18 16.66
N ARG A 2 3.19 19.47 17.46
CA ARG A 2 4.10 18.42 16.96
C ARG A 2 3.40 17.28 16.21
N LYS A 3 2.33 16.69 16.75
CA LYS A 3 1.54 15.66 16.07
C LYS A 3 0.99 16.10 14.70
N MET A 4 0.62 17.37 14.56
CA MET A 4 0.13 17.92 13.29
C MET A 4 1.24 18.04 12.24
N LEU A 5 2.46 18.38 12.67
CA LEU A 5 3.63 18.39 11.79
C LEU A 5 3.99 16.94 11.38
N GLU A 6 4.01 16.03 12.35
CA GLU A 6 4.25 14.61 12.13
C GLU A 6 3.24 13.99 11.15
N LEU A 7 1.96 14.36 11.24
CA LEU A 7 0.94 13.92 10.30
C LEU A 7 1.25 14.40 8.87
N ASP A 8 1.60 15.67 8.70
CA ASP A 8 1.95 16.25 7.39
C ASP A 8 3.21 15.60 6.80
N ASP A 9 4.23 15.38 7.63
CA ASP A 9 5.49 14.74 7.25
C ASP A 9 5.26 13.29 6.79
N ARG A 10 4.48 12.51 7.56
CA ARG A 10 4.16 11.11 7.21
C ARG A 10 3.32 11.00 5.95
N ILE A 11 2.34 11.89 5.76
CA ILE A 11 1.56 11.94 4.51
C ILE A 11 2.49 12.24 3.32
N SER A 12 3.39 13.21 3.47
CA SER A 12 4.32 13.58 2.41
C SER A 12 5.29 12.44 2.06
N ALA A 13 5.78 11.71 3.07
CA ALA A 13 6.62 10.54 2.86
C ALA A 13 5.85 9.43 2.11
N LEU A 14 4.62 9.13 2.54
CA LEU A 14 3.78 8.12 1.87
C LEU A 14 3.46 8.51 0.42
N GLU A 15 3.14 9.78 0.16
CA GLU A 15 2.93 10.29 -1.21
C GLU A 15 4.17 10.07 -2.08
N GLY A 16 5.37 10.33 -1.55
CA GLY A 16 6.63 10.08 -2.25
C GLY A 16 6.83 8.61 -2.60
N ARG A 17 6.65 7.71 -1.62
CA ARG A 17 6.79 6.25 -1.83
C ARG A 17 5.78 5.70 -2.83
N LEU A 18 4.54 6.18 -2.79
CA LEU A 18 3.49 5.80 -3.74
C LEU A 18 3.80 6.31 -5.15
N ALA A 19 4.32 7.52 -5.30
CA ALA A 19 4.69 8.06 -6.60
C ALA A 19 5.81 7.24 -7.28
N VAL A 20 6.80 6.78 -6.51
CA VAL A 20 7.86 5.89 -7.01
C VAL A 20 7.30 4.50 -7.33
N GLY A 21 6.40 3.98 -6.48
CA GLY A 21 5.75 2.67 -6.69
C GLY A 21 4.89 2.59 -7.94
N SER A 22 4.04 3.60 -8.20
CA SER A 22 3.15 3.60 -9.38
C SER A 22 3.88 3.82 -10.70
N ALA A 23 5.09 4.40 -10.70
CA ALA A 23 5.90 4.55 -11.92
C ALA A 23 6.52 3.23 -12.42
N GLY A 24 6.61 2.21 -11.55
CA GLY A 24 7.22 0.92 -11.85
C GLY A 24 6.34 -0.08 -12.61
N ALA A 25 5.10 0.28 -12.98
CA ALA A 25 4.25 -0.62 -13.77
C ALA A 25 4.72 -0.81 -15.23
N ASP A 26 5.67 0.01 -15.72
CA ASP A 26 6.19 -0.04 -17.09
C ASP A 26 7.73 0.05 -17.21
N SER A 27 8.49 0.01 -16.11
CA SER A 27 9.95 0.13 -16.20
C SER A 27 10.70 -0.74 -15.18
N ASP A 28 11.50 -1.62 -15.78
CA ASP A 28 12.61 -2.42 -15.27
C ASP A 28 13.34 -1.83 -14.05
N GLU A 29 13.54 -2.69 -13.04
CA GLU A 29 14.65 -2.73 -12.09
C GLU A 29 15.16 -1.39 -11.51
N SER A 30 14.74 -1.07 -10.30
CA SER A 30 15.58 -0.30 -9.38
C SER A 30 15.45 -0.85 -7.98
N ASP A 31 16.51 -1.58 -7.65
CA ASP A 31 16.89 -2.15 -6.37
C ASP A 31 17.17 -1.01 -5.37
N GLU A 32 16.22 -0.78 -4.48
CA GLU A 32 16.46 -0.04 -3.24
C GLU A 32 16.36 -1.06 -2.10
N GLU A 33 17.51 -1.64 -1.75
CA GLU A 33 17.69 -2.46 -0.56
C GLU A 33 17.44 -1.61 0.70
N GLU A 34 16.21 -1.67 1.22
CA GLU A 34 15.95 -1.45 2.65
C GLU A 34 16.08 -2.80 3.36
N ASP A 35 17.23 -2.96 4.01
CA ASP A 35 17.57 -4.00 4.98
C ASP A 35 16.59 -3.95 6.16
N ASP A 36 15.63 -4.88 6.18
CA ASP A 36 14.84 -5.20 7.37
C ASP A 36 14.92 -6.72 7.57
N GLU A 37 15.81 -7.12 8.48
CA GLU A 37 16.02 -8.48 8.94
C GLU A 37 14.73 -9.01 9.62
N ASP A 38 13.85 -9.62 8.83
CA ASP A 38 12.91 -10.62 9.34
C ASP A 38 12.97 -11.87 8.46
N GLU A 39 13.61 -12.89 9.03
CA GLU A 39 13.77 -14.24 8.49
C GLU A 39 12.42 -14.91 8.23
N GLU A 40 12.02 -15.06 6.97
CA GLU A 40 11.42 -16.32 6.48
C GLU A 40 11.89 -16.56 5.03
N GLU A 41 12.73 -17.59 4.88
CA GLU A 41 13.18 -18.16 3.60
C GLU A 41 12.00 -18.45 2.66
N ASP A 42 11.92 -17.76 1.51
CA ASP A 42 11.31 -18.33 0.30
C ASP A 42 11.99 -17.79 -0.97
N GLU A 43 12.41 -18.73 -1.80
CA GLU A 43 13.48 -18.65 -2.79
C GLU A 43 12.99 -18.19 -4.18
N GLU A 44 12.26 -17.07 -4.30
CA GLU A 44 11.89 -16.47 -5.61
C GLU A 44 11.97 -14.92 -5.61
N GLY A 45 13.20 -14.41 -5.76
CA GLY A 45 13.64 -13.01 -5.64
C GLY A 45 13.11 -11.97 -6.64
N ALA A 46 11.83 -11.98 -6.98
CA ALA A 46 11.17 -10.86 -7.67
C ALA A 46 9.66 -10.77 -7.36
N VAL A 47 9.05 -11.90 -7.00
CA VAL A 47 7.59 -12.01 -6.89
C VAL A 47 7.07 -11.52 -5.52
N GLY A 48 7.90 -11.61 -4.48
CA GLY A 48 7.59 -11.18 -3.11
C GLY A 48 7.68 -9.66 -2.87
N SER A 49 8.58 -8.96 -3.57
CA SER A 49 8.89 -7.54 -3.32
C SER A 49 7.67 -6.63 -3.43
N SER A 50 6.88 -6.77 -4.51
CA SER A 50 5.66 -5.95 -4.69
C SER A 50 4.57 -6.18 -3.62
N ALA A 51 4.40 -7.40 -3.11
CA ALA A 51 3.39 -7.66 -2.08
C ALA A 51 3.85 -7.21 -0.69
N ALA A 52 5.14 -7.39 -0.37
CA ALA A 52 5.75 -6.86 0.86
C ALA A 52 5.67 -5.33 0.90
N LYS A 53 6.07 -4.66 -0.21
CA LYS A 53 5.98 -3.21 -0.35
C LYS A 53 4.55 -2.69 -0.18
N LEU A 54 3.55 -3.31 -0.83
CA LEU A 54 2.14 -2.93 -0.67
C LEU A 54 1.64 -3.15 0.76
N THR A 55 2.15 -4.16 1.46
CA THR A 55 1.83 -4.40 2.87
C THR A 55 2.36 -3.28 3.76
N GLN A 56 3.62 -2.89 3.56
CA GLN A 56 4.24 -1.80 4.32
C GLN A 56 3.53 -0.45 4.05
N LEU A 57 3.23 -0.13 2.78
CA LEU A 57 2.51 1.08 2.41
C LEU A 57 1.09 1.13 3.02
N ALA A 58 0.41 -0.01 3.12
CA ALA A 58 -0.87 -0.10 3.81
C ALA A 58 -0.73 0.12 5.33
N GLY A 59 0.32 -0.42 5.95
CA GLY A 59 0.64 -0.17 7.35
C GLY A 59 0.90 1.31 7.64
N ASP A 60 1.73 1.96 6.82
CA ASP A 60 1.99 3.40 6.91
C ASP A 60 0.72 4.23 6.79
N TYR A 61 -0.15 3.88 5.83
CA TYR A 61 -1.43 4.56 5.65
C TYR A 61 -2.32 4.44 6.90
N LEU A 62 -2.42 3.25 7.51
CA LEU A 62 -3.19 3.06 8.73
C LEU A 62 -2.61 3.84 9.91
N ALA A 63 -1.28 3.87 10.06
CA ALA A 63 -0.64 4.66 11.11
C ALA A 63 -0.88 6.17 10.95
N ILE A 64 -0.96 6.66 9.71
CA ILE A 64 -1.37 8.04 9.40
C ILE A 64 -2.83 8.27 9.75
N ASP A 65 -3.71 7.31 9.42
CA ASP A 65 -5.14 7.40 9.67
C ASP A 65 -5.45 7.42 11.17
N GLU A 66 -4.80 6.56 11.95
CA GLU A 66 -4.87 6.54 13.41
C GLU A 66 -4.34 7.85 14.02
N LEU A 67 -3.21 8.37 13.52
CA LEU A 67 -2.67 9.66 13.99
C LEU A 67 -3.64 10.81 13.70
N ALA A 68 -4.34 10.79 12.57
CA ALA A 68 -5.37 11.77 12.25
C ALA A 68 -6.56 11.69 13.22
N ASP A 69 -6.97 10.48 13.61
CA ASP A 69 -7.99 10.26 14.64
C ASP A 69 -7.56 10.74 16.03
N GLU A 70 -6.32 10.46 16.43
CA GLU A 70 -5.75 10.93 17.70
C GLU A 70 -5.69 12.46 17.80
N ILE A 71 -5.43 13.15 16.69
CA ILE A 71 -5.42 14.62 16.63
C ILE A 71 -6.86 15.16 16.63
N GLY A 72 -7.78 14.42 16.01
CA GLY A 72 -9.18 14.78 15.81
C GLY A 72 -9.45 15.24 14.38
N ARG A 73 -10.35 14.52 13.69
CA ARG A 73 -10.72 14.77 12.28
C ARG A 73 -11.33 16.15 12.05
N ASP A 74 -12.01 16.73 13.04
CA ASP A 74 -12.63 18.05 12.92
C ASP A 74 -11.64 19.22 12.96
N VAL A 75 -10.38 18.97 13.33
CA VAL A 75 -9.34 20.00 13.36
C VAL A 75 -9.13 20.54 11.94
N PRO A 76 -9.18 21.86 11.70
CA PRO A 76 -9.16 22.44 10.35
C PRO A 76 -7.96 22.02 9.49
N LEU A 77 -6.81 21.76 10.11
CA LEU A 77 -5.64 21.24 9.39
C LEU A 77 -5.84 19.78 8.96
N VAL A 78 -6.33 18.91 9.85
CA VAL A 78 -6.59 17.49 9.54
C VAL A 78 -7.58 17.39 8.38
N ARG A 79 -8.66 18.17 8.42
CA ARG A 79 -9.62 18.28 7.31
C ARG A 79 -8.99 18.66 5.97
N LYS A 80 -7.96 19.52 5.98
CA LYS A 80 -7.23 19.88 4.75
C LYS A 80 -6.33 18.75 4.27
N LEU A 81 -5.81 17.94 5.18
CA LEU A 81 -4.93 16.80 4.89
C LEU A 81 -5.71 15.54 4.47
N GLU A 82 -7.00 15.42 4.82
CA GLU A 82 -7.86 14.30 4.42
C GLU A 82 -7.91 14.10 2.90
N GLU A 83 -7.90 15.17 2.10
CA GLU A 83 -7.88 15.05 0.64
C GLU A 83 -6.60 14.36 0.13
N ARG A 84 -5.47 14.59 0.81
CA ARG A 84 -4.18 13.94 0.49
C ARG A 84 -4.20 12.48 0.92
N MET A 85 -4.68 12.21 2.13
CA MET A 85 -4.85 10.84 2.63
C MET A 85 -5.75 10.01 1.70
N LEU A 86 -6.86 10.58 1.23
CA LEU A 86 -7.77 9.92 0.30
C LEU A 86 -7.07 9.60 -1.04
N ARG A 87 -6.23 10.51 -1.55
CA ARG A 87 -5.42 10.24 -2.74
C ARG A 87 -4.45 9.09 -2.51
N CYS A 88 -3.74 9.07 -1.39
CA CYS A 88 -2.84 7.95 -1.03
C CYS A 88 -3.61 6.62 -1.01
N ARG A 89 -4.77 6.57 -0.35
CA ARG A 89 -5.61 5.37 -0.30
C ARG A 89 -6.04 4.90 -1.68
N ASN A 90 -6.45 5.83 -2.56
CA ASN A 90 -6.87 5.50 -3.91
C ASN A 90 -5.71 4.94 -4.75
N THR A 91 -4.53 5.56 -4.68
CA THR A 91 -3.33 5.07 -5.39
C THR A 91 -2.93 3.69 -4.89
N LEU A 92 -2.89 3.48 -3.57
CA LEU A 92 -2.58 2.17 -2.99
C LEU A 92 -3.56 1.08 -3.48
N LEU A 93 -4.85 1.40 -3.57
CA LEU A 93 -5.85 0.47 -4.10
C LEU A 93 -5.69 0.22 -5.61
N LEU A 94 -5.22 1.20 -6.39
CA LEU A 94 -4.93 1.02 -7.82
C LEU A 94 -3.75 0.05 -8.01
N ASP A 95 -2.65 0.26 -7.30
CA ASP A 95 -1.47 -0.60 -7.37
C ASP A 95 -1.81 -2.03 -6.88
N LEU A 96 -2.57 -2.13 -5.79
CA LEU A 96 -3.03 -3.40 -5.24
C LEU A 96 -3.94 -4.16 -6.23
N ASN A 97 -4.84 -3.44 -6.94
CA ASN A 97 -5.67 -4.03 -8.00
C ASN A 97 -4.82 -4.55 -9.16
N ALA A 98 -3.77 -3.83 -9.57
CA ALA A 98 -2.86 -4.26 -10.64
C ALA A 98 -2.12 -5.54 -10.23
N ALA A 99 -1.47 -5.53 -9.06
CA ALA A 99 -0.75 -6.67 -8.51
C ALA A 99 -1.65 -7.91 -8.32
N LEU A 100 -2.90 -7.72 -7.86
CA LEU A 100 -3.85 -8.82 -7.67
C LEU A 100 -4.24 -9.48 -9.01
N LYS A 101 -4.44 -8.68 -10.06
CA LYS A 101 -4.74 -9.18 -11.41
C LYS A 101 -3.56 -9.95 -11.99
N GLU A 102 -2.35 -9.49 -11.79
CA GLU A 102 -1.13 -10.19 -12.22
C GLU A 102 -0.97 -11.53 -11.49
N ALA A 103 -1.07 -11.54 -10.16
CA ALA A 103 -1.00 -12.76 -9.36
C ALA A 103 -2.07 -13.77 -9.76
N LYS A 104 -3.29 -13.30 -10.06
CA LYS A 104 -4.38 -14.14 -10.58
C LYS A 104 -4.04 -14.74 -11.95
N LYS A 105 -3.51 -13.95 -12.88
CA LYS A 105 -3.12 -14.40 -14.24
C LYS A 105 -1.99 -15.43 -14.20
N ALA A 106 -1.06 -15.30 -13.24
CA ALA A 106 0.03 -16.26 -13.04
C ALA A 106 -0.44 -17.66 -12.59
N GLY A 107 -1.69 -17.82 -12.15
CA GLY A 107 -2.27 -19.13 -11.84
C GLY A 107 -1.70 -19.77 -10.58
N VAL A 108 -1.24 -21.02 -10.66
CA VAL A 108 -0.72 -21.76 -9.49
C VAL A 108 0.52 -21.09 -8.89
N PRO A 109 1.55 -20.71 -9.67
CA PRO A 109 2.70 -19.94 -9.17
C PRO A 109 2.30 -18.65 -8.44
N GLY A 110 1.28 -17.94 -8.91
CA GLY A 110 0.83 -16.67 -8.31
C GLY A 110 -0.04 -16.81 -7.06
N ARG A 111 -0.38 -18.03 -6.63
CA ARG A 111 -1.40 -18.24 -5.58
C ARG A 111 -0.96 -17.72 -4.21
N VAL A 112 0.30 -17.91 -3.84
CA VAL A 112 0.84 -17.40 -2.57
C VAL A 112 0.79 -15.86 -2.55
N LYS A 113 1.28 -15.22 -3.62
CA LYS A 113 1.19 -13.77 -3.80
C LYS A 113 -0.25 -13.27 -3.76
N LEU A 114 -1.18 -13.97 -4.42
CA LEU A 114 -2.60 -13.62 -4.43
C LEU A 114 -3.17 -13.56 -3.00
N LEU A 115 -2.88 -14.57 -2.17
CA LEU A 115 -3.34 -14.60 -0.78
C LEU A 115 -2.74 -13.46 0.05
N LYS A 116 -1.44 -13.18 -0.10
CA LYS A 116 -0.77 -12.02 0.55
C LYS A 116 -1.42 -10.69 0.14
N LEU A 117 -1.74 -10.50 -1.14
CA LEU A 117 -2.41 -9.28 -1.59
C LEU A 117 -3.85 -9.17 -1.06
N MET A 118 -4.56 -10.29 -0.89
CA MET A 118 -5.89 -10.30 -0.27
C MET A 118 -5.85 -9.90 1.21
N SER A 119 -4.80 -10.25 1.96
CA SER A 119 -4.66 -9.75 3.34
C SER A 119 -4.44 -8.24 3.39
N VAL A 120 -3.74 -7.65 2.41
CA VAL A 120 -3.59 -6.18 2.33
C VAL A 120 -4.94 -5.49 2.12
N TYR A 121 -5.82 -6.03 1.27
CA TYR A 121 -7.20 -5.51 1.15
C TYR A 121 -7.97 -5.60 2.46
N ALA A 122 -7.78 -6.67 3.23
CA ALA A 122 -8.44 -6.82 4.53
C ALA A 122 -7.95 -5.77 5.53
N THR A 123 -6.64 -5.50 5.56
CA THR A 123 -6.03 -4.44 6.37
C THR A 123 -6.61 -3.06 6.06
N LEU A 124 -6.89 -2.77 4.78
CA LEU A 124 -7.45 -1.48 4.34
C LEU A 124 -8.99 -1.39 4.41
N ASP A 125 -9.64 -2.43 4.95
CA ASP A 125 -11.10 -2.63 4.92
C ASP A 125 -11.71 -2.44 3.51
N ALA A 126 -11.05 -3.03 2.52
CA ALA A 126 -11.33 -2.89 1.08
C ALA A 126 -11.63 -4.24 0.41
N GLN A 127 -12.21 -5.18 1.14
CA GLN A 127 -12.50 -6.53 0.66
C GLN A 127 -13.51 -6.50 -0.51
N ALA A 128 -14.42 -5.52 -0.53
CA ALA A 128 -15.37 -5.34 -1.62
C ALA A 128 -14.66 -4.99 -2.95
N GLU A 129 -13.62 -4.16 -2.90
CA GLU A 129 -12.76 -3.81 -4.02
C GLU A 129 -11.97 -5.04 -4.50
N ALA A 130 -11.43 -5.84 -3.58
CA ALA A 130 -10.75 -7.09 -3.90
C ALA A 130 -11.67 -8.03 -4.70
N VAL A 131 -12.91 -8.21 -4.23
CA VAL A 131 -13.90 -9.05 -4.91
C VAL A 131 -14.24 -8.50 -6.30
N LYS A 132 -14.38 -7.18 -6.44
CA LYS A 132 -14.60 -6.55 -7.75
C LYS A 132 -13.43 -6.78 -8.69
N ALA A 133 -12.19 -6.65 -8.22
CA ALA A 133 -10.98 -6.88 -9.00
C ALA A 133 -10.86 -8.34 -9.47
N LEU A 134 -11.26 -9.30 -8.62
CA LEU A 134 -11.29 -10.72 -8.97
C LEU A 134 -12.41 -11.08 -9.95
N LYS A 135 -13.57 -10.41 -9.89
CA LYS A 135 -14.71 -10.67 -10.77
C LYS A 135 -14.64 -9.94 -12.11
N GLY A 136 -14.00 -8.77 -12.14
CA GLY A 136 -13.90 -7.89 -13.31
C GLY A 136 -12.90 -8.33 -14.39
N SER A 137 -12.78 -9.64 -14.59
CA SER A 137 -11.97 -10.26 -15.66
C SER A 137 -12.88 -10.95 -16.66
#